data_AF-A0A840UQU8-F1
#
_entry.id   AF-A0A840UQU8-F1
#
_cell.length_a   1.000
_cell.length_b   1.000
_cell.length_c   1.000
_cell.angle_alpha   90.00
_cell.angle_beta   90.00
_cell.angle_gamma   90.00
#
_symmetry.space_group_name_H-M   'P 1'
#
loop_
_entity.id
_entity.type
_entity.pdbx_description
1 polymer ?
#
loop_
_entity_poly.entity_id
_entity_poly.type
_entity_poly.pdbx_seq_one_letter_code
_entity_poly.pdbx_strand_id
1 'polypeptide(L)'
;MAGEKIINKNNKLSSAALKIITSLMQEIFHGEINLIVQNSCLIQIERNEKMRLVDISKYAAYHKKTQHIDYTPVCEKIQQEFSDLAFGNIAIIIKSGKVTQVEKTEKYRFSDFTGMDGEGI
;
A
#
# COMPACT_ATOMS: atom_id res chain seq x y z
N MET A 1 13.45 -20.80 28.18
CA MET A 1 13.26 -19.33 28.23
C MET A 1 12.88 -18.89 26.83
N ALA A 2 11.58 -18.74 26.57
CA ALA A 2 11.08 -18.27 25.29
C ALA A 2 11.31 -16.76 25.23
N GLY A 3 12.15 -16.31 24.31
CA GLY A 3 12.32 -14.89 24.05
C GLY A 3 11.00 -14.33 23.56
N GLU A 4 10.38 -13.46 24.36
CA GLU A 4 9.30 -12.60 23.88
C GLU A 4 9.84 -11.83 22.68
N LYS A 5 9.37 -12.18 21.48
CA LYS A 5 9.42 -11.27 20.33
C LYS A 5 8.69 -10.02 20.80
N ILE A 6 9.44 -8.94 21.05
CA ILE A 6 8.87 -7.60 21.22
C ILE A 6 8.29 -7.24 19.86
N ILE A 7 7.04 -7.65 19.61
CA ILE A 7 6.26 -7.20 18.47
C ILE A 7 6.00 -5.73 18.77
N ASN A 8 6.76 -4.85 18.13
CA ASN A 8 6.65 -3.42 18.32
C ASN A 8 5.28 -2.97 17.77
N LYS A 9 4.26 -2.97 18.65
CA LYS A 9 2.83 -2.85 18.33
C LYS A 9 2.37 -1.51 17.75
N ASN A 10 3.28 -0.60 17.41
CA ASN A 10 2.96 0.77 17.03
C ASN A 10 3.54 1.20 15.70
N ASN A 11 3.66 0.27 14.75
CA ASN A 11 4.07 0.64 13.42
C ASN A 11 2.91 1.32 12.68
N LYS A 12 2.91 2.65 12.69
CA LYS A 12 1.88 3.49 12.06
C LYS A 12 2.46 4.34 10.95
N LEU A 13 1.69 4.49 9.87
CA LEU A 13 2.03 5.47 8.84
C LEU A 13 1.85 6.86 9.43
N SER A 14 2.75 7.77 9.08
CA SER A 14 2.63 9.16 9.50
C SER A 14 1.40 9.79 8.83
N SER A 15 0.82 10.79 9.50
CA SER A 15 -0.29 11.57 8.92
C SER A 15 0.12 12.28 7.62
N ALA A 16 1.40 12.63 7.49
CA ALA A 16 1.96 13.18 6.25
C ALA A 16 1.96 12.16 5.11
N ALA A 17 2.38 10.92 5.37
CA ALA A 17 2.34 9.86 4.37
C ALA A 17 0.90 9.55 3.92
N LEU A 18 -0.04 9.46 4.88
CA LEU A 18 -1.46 9.24 4.57
C LEU A 18 -2.06 10.37 3.72
N LYS A 19 -1.66 11.63 3.95
CA LYS A 19 -2.07 12.77 3.12
C LYS A 19 -1.56 12.66 1.68
N ILE A 20 -0.29 12.28 1.50
CA ILE A 20 0.29 12.05 0.17
C ILE A 20 -0.47 10.93 -0.55
N ILE A 21 -0.69 9.80 0.12
CA ILE A 21 -1.43 8.67 -0.44
C ILE A 21 -2.85 9.10 -0.83
N THR A 22 -3.52 9.89 0.01
CA THR A 22 -4.86 10.44 -0.28
C THR A 22 -4.88 11.33 -1.52
N SER A 23 -3.90 12.22 -1.67
CA SER A 23 -3.76 13.06 -2.87
C SER A 23 -3.61 12.21 -4.13
N LEU A 24 -2.75 11.17 -4.06
CA LEU A 24 -2.54 10.27 -5.18
C LEU A 24 -3.82 9.50 -5.54
N MET A 25 -4.58 9.02 -4.55
CA MET A 25 -5.86 8.35 -4.79
C MET A 25 -6.90 9.28 -5.42
N GLN A 26 -6.91 10.56 -5.05
CA GLN A 26 -7.79 11.57 -5.65
C GLN A 26 -7.41 11.88 -7.10
N GLU A 27 -6.13 11.86 -7.44
CA GLU A 27 -5.65 12.22 -8.78
C GLU A 27 -5.81 11.09 -9.78
N ILE A 28 -5.67 9.83 -9.40
CA ILE A 28 -5.58 8.73 -10.38
C ILE A 28 -6.98 8.33 -10.89
N PHE A 29 -7.18 8.36 -12.21
CA PHE A 29 -8.42 7.86 -12.81
C PHE A 29 -8.38 6.34 -13.04
N HIS A 30 -7.25 5.78 -13.46
CA HIS A 30 -7.07 4.32 -13.57
C HIS A 30 -5.61 3.97 -13.37
N GLY A 31 -5.31 3.03 -12.47
CA GLY A 31 -3.93 2.73 -12.12
C GLY A 31 -3.81 2.03 -10.79
N GLU A 32 -2.63 2.13 -10.22
CA GLU A 32 -2.29 1.59 -8.91
C GLU A 32 -1.28 2.48 -8.18
N ILE A 33 -1.33 2.44 -6.85
CA ILE A 33 -0.32 3.00 -5.97
C ILE A 33 0.31 1.84 -5.21
N ASN A 34 1.63 1.66 -5.32
CA ASN A 34 2.36 0.63 -4.57
C ASN A 34 3.14 1.28 -3.43
N LEU A 35 2.85 0.87 -2.21
CA LEU A 35 3.55 1.29 -1.00
C LEU A 35 4.59 0.22 -0.67
N ILE A 36 5.88 0.54 -0.74
CA ILE A 36 6.96 -0.41 -0.51
C ILE A 36 7.46 -0.31 0.92
N VAL A 37 7.43 -1.44 1.62
CA VAL A 37 7.75 -1.53 3.04
C VAL A 37 8.98 -2.40 3.26
N GLN A 38 9.91 -1.91 4.09
CA GLN A 38 11.10 -2.64 4.52
C GLN A 38 11.41 -2.35 5.98
N ASN A 39 11.74 -3.39 6.75
CA ASN A 39 11.95 -3.30 8.19
C ASN A 39 10.81 -2.56 8.89
N SER A 40 9.56 -2.83 8.49
CA SER A 40 8.37 -2.14 8.99
C SER A 40 8.32 -0.63 8.66
N CYS A 41 9.18 -0.10 7.80
CA CYS A 41 9.14 1.31 7.39
C CYS A 41 8.59 1.43 5.97
N LEU A 42 7.69 2.39 5.73
CA LEU A 42 7.33 2.81 4.38
C LEU A 42 8.51 3.59 3.78
N ILE A 43 9.23 2.97 2.85
CA ILE A 43 10.44 3.56 2.26
C ILE A 43 10.18 4.23 0.91
N GLN A 44 9.12 3.82 0.22
CA GLN A 44 8.85 4.27 -1.16
C GLN A 44 7.37 4.16 -1.50
N ILE A 45 6.90 5.09 -2.33
CA ILE A 45 5.56 5.10 -2.94
C ILE A 45 5.76 5.16 -4.45
N GLU A 46 5.20 4.19 -5.18
CA GLU A 46 5.17 4.19 -6.63
C GLU A 46 3.75 4.49 -7.13
N ARG A 47 3.65 5.34 -8.14
CA ARG A 47 2.40 5.64 -8.86
C ARG A 47 2.51 5.03 -10.26
N ASN A 48 1.56 4.16 -10.61
CA ASN A 48 1.41 3.63 -11.95
C ASN A 48 0.04 3.99 -12.50
N GLU A 49 0.00 4.84 -13.52
CA GLU A 49 -1.24 5.31 -14.12
C GLU A 49 -1.40 4.78 -15.55
N LYS A 50 -2.62 4.34 -15.89
CA LYS A 50 -2.96 3.80 -17.20
C LYS A 50 -4.01 4.68 -17.85
N MET A 51 -3.62 5.40 -18.90
CA MET A 51 -4.53 6.20 -19.71
C MET A 51 -5.04 5.37 -20.89
N ARG A 52 -6.34 5.06 -20.91
CA ARG A 52 -6.98 4.41 -22.06
C ARG A 52 -7.59 5.48 -22.97
N LEU A 53 -7.20 5.48 -24.25
CA LEU A 53 -7.72 6.44 -25.22
C LEU A 53 -9.25 6.32 -25.42
N VAL A 54 -9.80 5.12 -25.26
CA VAL A 54 -11.25 4.88 -25.30
C VAL A 54 -12.02 5.60 -24.19
N ASP A 55 -11.35 5.96 -23.09
CA ASP A 55 -11.94 6.63 -21.94
C ASP A 55 -11.43 8.08 -21.76
N ILE A 56 -10.74 8.65 -22.77
CA ILE A 56 -10.06 9.95 -22.64
C ILE A 56 -11.02 11.10 -22.25
N SER A 57 -12.25 11.06 -22.75
CA SER A 57 -13.30 12.03 -22.39
C SER A 57 -13.71 11.90 -20.92
N LYS A 58 -13.77 10.67 -20.38
CA LYS A 58 -14.08 10.41 -18.97
C LYS A 58 -12.93 10.84 -18.07
N TYR A 59 -11.69 10.58 -18.48
CA TYR A 59 -10.48 11.08 -17.81
C TYR A 59 -10.51 12.61 -17.72
N ALA A 60 -10.72 13.31 -18.83
CA ALA A 60 -10.81 14.77 -18.84
C ALA A 60 -11.95 15.30 -17.94
N ALA A 61 -13.11 14.64 -17.94
CA ALA A 61 -14.22 15.00 -17.07
C ALA A 61 -13.93 14.74 -15.58
N TYR A 62 -13.20 13.67 -15.26
CA TYR A 62 -12.79 13.31 -13.90
C TYR A 62 -11.92 14.41 -13.28
N HIS A 63 -10.93 14.91 -14.03
CA HIS A 63 -9.99 15.94 -13.55
C HIS A 63 -10.54 17.37 -13.57
N LYS A 64 -11.65 17.63 -14.28
CA LYS A 64 -12.34 18.93 -14.22
C LYS A 64 -13.23 19.07 -12.98
N LYS A 65 -13.60 17.95 -12.34
CA LYS A 65 -14.46 17.95 -11.16
C LYS A 65 -13.61 17.99 -9.89
N THR A 66 -13.99 18.82 -8.93
CA THR A 66 -13.50 18.71 -7.57
C THR A 66 -14.08 17.45 -6.94
N GLN A 67 -13.20 16.51 -6.58
CA GLN A 67 -13.61 15.22 -6.03
C GLN A 67 -13.63 15.31 -4.51
N HIS A 68 -14.83 15.22 -3.93
CA HIS A 68 -14.99 15.00 -2.49
C HIS A 68 -15.30 13.53 -2.25
N ILE A 69 -14.29 12.68 -2.43
CA ILE A 69 -14.35 11.28 -2.03
C ILE A 69 -13.74 11.18 -0.64
N ASP A 70 -14.50 10.62 0.30
CA ASP A 70 -13.97 10.29 1.62
C ASP A 70 -13.12 9.01 1.53
N TYR A 71 -11.81 9.19 1.71
CA TYR A 71 -10.84 8.10 1.71
C TYR A 71 -10.53 7.57 3.11
N THR A 72 -11.20 8.06 4.17
CA THR A 72 -10.95 7.63 5.55
C THR A 72 -10.98 6.10 5.70
N PRO A 73 -11.98 5.37 5.16
CA PRO A 73 -12.01 3.90 5.27
C PRO A 73 -10.84 3.21 4.54
N VAL A 74 -10.39 3.77 3.42
CA VAL A 74 -9.24 3.24 2.66
C VAL A 74 -7.95 3.47 3.44
N CYS A 75 -7.78 4.65 4.03
CA CYS A 75 -6.64 4.97 4.89
C CYS A 75 -6.57 4.07 6.12
N GLU A 76 -7.71 3.78 6.76
CA GLU A 76 -7.78 2.81 7.88
C GLU A 76 -7.36 1.41 7.45
N LYS A 77 -7.82 0.96 6.27
CA LYS A 77 -7.43 -0.33 5.72
C LYS A 77 -5.93 -0.39 5.42
N ILE A 78 -5.37 0.63 4.78
CA ILE A 78 -3.92 0.73 4.53
C ILE A 78 -3.15 0.69 5.85
N GLN A 79 -3.63 1.42 6.87
CA GLN A 79 -3.01 1.45 8.19
C GLN A 79 -3.03 0.08 8.87
N GLN A 80 -4.12 -0.67 8.70
CA GLN A 80 -4.25 -2.04 9.19
C GLN A 80 -3.24 -2.97 8.48
N GLU A 81 -3.21 -2.97 7.15
CA GLU A 81 -2.28 -3.80 6.37
C GLU A 81 -0.81 -3.45 6.61
N PHE A 82 -0.50 -2.21 6.95
CA PHE A 82 0.86 -1.77 7.26
C PHE A 82 1.34 -2.23 8.65
N SER A 83 0.41 -2.44 9.59
CA SER A 83 0.76 -2.58 11.02
C SER A 83 1.62 -3.81 11.33
N ASP A 84 1.50 -4.88 10.55
CA ASP A 84 2.23 -6.13 10.70
C ASP A 84 3.20 -6.44 9.53
N LEU A 85 3.29 -5.55 8.54
CA LEU A 85 4.12 -5.75 7.35
C LEU A 85 5.59 -5.40 7.62
N ALA A 86 6.43 -6.42 7.81
CA ALA A 86 7.87 -6.21 7.97
C ALA A 86 8.58 -5.92 6.64
N PHE A 87 8.25 -6.68 5.59
CA PHE A 87 8.79 -6.50 4.24
C PHE A 87 7.73 -6.85 3.21
N GLY A 88 7.67 -6.05 2.14
CA GLY A 88 6.75 -6.32 1.04
C GLY A 88 6.15 -5.04 0.48
N ASN A 89 4.91 -5.12 0.01
CA ASN A 89 4.20 -3.98 -0.51
C ASN A 89 2.69 -4.03 -0.24
N ILE A 90 2.07 -2.85 -0.24
CA ILE A 90 0.62 -2.68 -0.25
C ILE A 90 0.25 -2.03 -1.58
N ALA A 91 -0.54 -2.70 -2.41
CA ALA A 91 -1.02 -2.21 -3.69
C ALA A 91 -2.46 -1.67 -3.55
N ILE A 92 -2.69 -0.43 -3.98
CA ILE A 92 -4.00 0.22 -3.98
C ILE A 92 -4.45 0.32 -5.43
N ILE A 93 -5.50 -0.42 -5.80
CA ILE A 93 -5.95 -0.52 -7.20
C ILE A 93 -7.10 0.45 -7.45
N ILE A 94 -6.92 1.35 -8.42
CA ILE A 94 -7.87 2.41 -8.75
C ILE A 94 -8.44 2.18 -10.15
N LYS A 95 -9.77 2.15 -10.26
CA LYS A 95 -10.48 2.00 -11.54
C LYS A 95 -11.59 3.04 -11.65
N SER A 96 -11.55 3.81 -12.73
CA SER A 96 -12.53 4.86 -13.02
C SER A 96 -12.68 5.87 -11.85
N GLY A 97 -11.56 6.23 -11.23
CA GLY A 97 -11.50 7.21 -10.16
C GLY A 97 -11.89 6.68 -8.78
N LYS A 98 -12.03 5.37 -8.63
CA LYS A 98 -12.43 4.73 -7.38
C LYS A 98 -11.41 3.68 -6.97
N VAL A 99 -11.05 3.68 -5.69
CA VAL A 99 -10.30 2.56 -5.10
C VAL A 99 -11.20 1.33 -5.13
N THR A 100 -10.73 0.27 -5.77
CA THR A 100 -11.43 -1.00 -5.92
C THR A 100 -10.87 -2.08 -5.02
N GLN A 101 -9.56 -2.05 -4.73
CA GLN A 101 -8.88 -3.05 -3.92
C GLN A 101 -7.70 -2.41 -3.17
N VAL A 102 -7.37 -3.00 -2.02
CA VAL A 102 -6.13 -2.79 -1.27
C VAL A 102 -5.56 -4.18 -0.99
N GLU A 103 -4.40 -4.50 -1.54
CA GLU A 103 -3.80 -5.83 -1.51
C GLU A 103 -2.45 -5.77 -0.79
N LYS A 104 -2.21 -6.68 0.17
CA LYS A 104 -0.95 -6.81 0.89
C LYS A 104 -0.16 -7.99 0.33
N THR A 105 1.11 -7.77 0.02
CA THR A 105 2.06 -8.81 -0.36
C THR A 105 3.23 -8.80 0.62
N GLU A 106 3.38 -9.88 1.37
CA GLU A 106 4.49 -10.08 2.31
C GLU A 106 5.67 -10.79 1.63
N LYS A 107 6.90 -10.38 1.95
CA LYS A 107 8.14 -11.03 1.50
C LYS A 107 8.93 -11.52 2.71
N TYR A 108 9.36 -12.77 2.68
CA TYR A 108 10.21 -13.36 3.72
C TYR A 108 11.66 -13.40 3.25
N ARG A 109 12.63 -13.12 4.13
CA ARG A 109 14.05 -13.26 3.82
C ARG A 109 14.49 -14.70 4.08
N PHE A 110 15.30 -15.25 3.19
CA PHE A 110 15.82 -16.63 3.32
C PHE A 110 16.62 -16.87 4.61
N SER A 111 17.21 -15.84 5.22
CA SER A 111 17.88 -15.93 6.53
C SER A 111 16.93 -16.33 7.68
N ASP A 112 15.62 -16.11 7.53
CA ASP A 112 14.61 -16.50 8.51
C ASP A 112 14.12 -17.95 8.29
N PHE A 113 14.56 -18.60 7.21
CA PHE A 113 14.20 -19.98 6.83
C PHE A 113 15.31 -20.99 7.20
N THR A 114 16.55 -20.54 7.35
CA THR A 114 17.69 -21.38 7.76
C THR A 114 17.71 -21.56 9.28
N GLY A 115 16.94 -22.54 9.76
CA GLY A 115 16.95 -22.93 11.17
C GLY A 115 15.87 -23.93 11.59
N MET A 116 14.94 -24.32 10.71
CA MET A 116 13.93 -25.33 11.04
C MET A 116 14.35 -26.77 10.69
N ASP A 117 15.24 -26.96 9.71
CA ASP A 117 15.73 -28.30 9.35
C ASP A 117 17.20 -28.43 9.72
N GLY A 118 17.44 -28.70 11.01
CA GLY A 118 18.71 -29.17 11.52
C GLY A 118 18.98 -30.62 11.13
N GLU A 119 19.02 -30.94 9.83
CA GLU A 119 19.58 -32.20 9.32
C GLU A 119 20.40 -31.96 8.04
N GLY A 120 21.73 -31.95 8.23
CA GLY A 120 22.75 -32.59 7.39
C GLY A 120 22.80 -32.34 5.89
N ILE A 121 23.93 -31.76 5.43
CA ILE A 121 25.04 -32.53 4.84
C ILE A 121 26.38 -31.84 5.12
#